data_AF-A0A2K0WW30-F1
#
_entry.id   AF-A0A2K0WW30-F1
#
_cell.length_a   1.000
_cell.length_b   1.000
_cell.length_c   1.000
_cell.angle_alpha   90.00
_cell.angle_beta   90.00
_cell.angle_gamma   90.00
#
_symmetry.space_group_name_H-M   'P 1'
#
loop_
_entity.id
_entity.type
_entity.pdbx_description
1 polymer ?
#
loop_
_entity_poly.entity_id
_entity_poly.type
_entity_poly.pdbx_seq_one_letter_code
_entity_poly.pdbx_strand_id
1 'polypeptide(L)'
;MTSHVLSPGNDFSPSEANIPIMRMPHLEFIYRIVAEMDKEGVTEIAGIDGTSKSRVVLPIQGGKVNGPQIKGIIVDKSGADWAEVINPNKVNTMQKKKKKLIVD
;
A
#
# COMPACT_ATOMS: atom_id res chain seq x y z
N MET A 1 18.89 -24.77 28.76
CA MET A 1 18.44 -23.49 28.18
C MET A 1 19.06 -23.39 26.80
N THR A 2 18.27 -23.58 25.74
CA THR A 2 18.77 -23.54 24.35
C THR A 2 19.02 -22.09 23.96
N SER A 3 20.27 -21.74 23.69
CA SER A 3 20.68 -20.40 23.25
C SER A 3 20.09 -20.09 21.88
N HIS A 4 19.35 -18.99 21.77
CA HIS A 4 18.84 -18.48 20.51
C HIS A 4 20.01 -18.10 19.60
N VAL A 5 20.21 -18.83 18.50
CA VAL A 5 21.20 -18.46 17.48
C VAL A 5 20.62 -17.28 16.68
N LEU A 6 21.29 -16.13 16.72
CA LEU A 6 20.87 -14.94 15.98
C LEU A 6 21.10 -15.16 14.48
N SER A 7 20.18 -14.67 13.65
CA SER A 7 20.33 -14.68 12.19
C SER A 7 21.58 -13.90 11.77
N PRO A 8 22.37 -14.38 10.78
CA PRO A 8 23.49 -13.63 10.24
C PRO A 8 23.03 -12.25 9.75
N GLY A 9 23.67 -11.19 10.25
CA GLY A 9 23.32 -9.80 9.97
C GLY A 9 22.86 -8.99 11.19
N ASN A 10 22.60 -9.64 12.33
CA ASN A 10 22.10 -9.02 13.57
C ASN A 10 23.14 -8.21 14.39
N ASP A 11 24.29 -7.87 13.79
CA ASP A 11 25.36 -7.14 14.48
C ASP A 11 24.99 -5.67 14.69
N PHE A 12 25.36 -5.14 15.85
CA PHE A 12 25.20 -3.72 16.16
C PHE A 12 26.17 -2.87 15.32
N SER A 13 25.73 -1.68 14.88
CA SER A 13 26.66 -0.67 14.34
C SER A 13 27.72 -0.32 15.40
N PRO A 14 29.01 -0.16 15.05
CA PRO A 14 30.04 0.13 16.03
C PRO A 14 29.68 1.38 16.85
N SER A 15 29.69 1.22 18.18
CA SER A 15 29.34 2.29 19.11
C SER A 15 30.51 3.27 19.22
N GLU A 16 30.39 4.46 18.63
CA GLU A 16 31.16 5.61 19.11
C GLU A 16 30.59 6.10 20.45
N ALA A 17 31.42 6.74 21.27
CA ALA A 17 31.16 7.03 22.69
C ALA A 17 29.86 7.80 23.01
N ASN A 18 29.20 8.40 22.00
CA ASN A 18 27.98 9.20 22.15
C ASN A 18 26.84 8.80 21.19
N ILE A 19 26.93 7.65 20.52
CA ILE A 19 25.89 7.17 19.60
C ILE A 19 25.13 6.01 20.27
N PRO A 20 23.81 6.16 20.54
CA PRO A 20 23.00 5.07 21.04
C PRO A 20 23.06 3.87 20.10
N ILE A 21 23.33 2.68 20.65
CA ILE A 21 23.34 1.44 19.88
C ILE A 21 21.94 1.22 19.28
N MET A 22 21.84 1.25 17.95
CA MET A 22 20.60 0.88 17.27
C MET A 22 20.41 -0.62 17.39
N ARG A 23 19.28 -1.06 17.98
CA ARG A 23 18.91 -2.48 17.94
C ARG A 23 18.52 -2.84 16.51
N MET A 24 19.01 -3.98 16.04
CA MET A 24 18.57 -4.51 14.75
C MET A 24 17.05 -4.75 14.77
N PRO A 25 16.31 -4.31 13.74
CA PRO A 25 14.92 -4.73 13.60
C PRO A 25 14.84 -6.25 13.49
N HIS A 26 13.90 -6.84 14.22
CA HIS A 26 13.52 -8.25 14.07
C HIS A 26 12.06 -8.32 13.61
N LEU A 27 11.71 -9.45 12.98
CA LEU A 27 10.36 -9.72 12.53
C LEU A 27 9.78 -10.85 13.36
N GLU A 28 8.57 -10.66 13.86
CA GLU A 28 7.76 -11.69 14.48
C GLU A 28 6.47 -11.86 13.68
N PHE A 29 6.06 -13.12 13.50
CA PHE A 29 4.78 -13.40 12.84
C PHE A 29 3.62 -13.09 13.77
N ILE A 30 2.77 -12.14 13.37
CA ILE A 30 1.58 -11.76 14.15
C ILE A 30 0.31 -12.44 13.62
N TYR A 31 -0.01 -12.28 12.32
CA TYR A 31 -1.16 -12.91 11.69
C TYR A 31 -1.06 -12.95 10.16
N ARG A 32 -1.93 -13.74 9.55
CA ARG A 32 -2.27 -13.71 8.13
C ARG A 32 -3.68 -13.19 7.94
N ILE A 33 -3.83 -12.22 7.06
CA ILE A 33 -5.13 -11.70 6.60
C ILE A 33 -5.42 -12.20 5.19
N VAL A 34 -6.66 -12.59 4.94
CA VAL A 34 -7.21 -12.85 3.61
C VAL A 34 -8.40 -11.92 3.46
N ALA A 35 -8.22 -10.85 2.69
CA ALA A 35 -9.25 -9.87 2.40
C ALA A 35 -9.94 -10.22 1.07
N GLU A 36 -11.26 -10.18 1.09
CA GLU A 36 -12.12 -10.34 -0.07
C GLU A 36 -12.50 -8.93 -0.55
N MET A 37 -12.18 -8.60 -1.80
CA MET A 37 -12.44 -7.27 -2.38
C MET A 37 -13.80 -7.25 -3.07
N ASP A 38 -14.57 -6.18 -2.88
CA ASP A 38 -15.82 -5.94 -3.60
C ASP A 38 -15.51 -5.51 -5.03
N LYS A 39 -15.65 -6.44 -5.98
CA LYS A 39 -15.37 -6.19 -7.41
C LYS A 39 -16.40 -5.27 -8.05
N GLU A 40 -17.63 -5.24 -7.54
CA GLU A 40 -18.72 -4.43 -8.08
C GLU A 40 -18.62 -2.98 -7.57
N GLY A 41 -18.00 -2.79 -6.41
CA GLY A 41 -17.80 -1.48 -5.78
C GLY A 41 -16.55 -0.71 -6.24
N VAL A 42 -15.78 -1.22 -7.21
CA VAL A 42 -14.54 -0.55 -7.66
C VAL A 42 -14.87 0.74 -8.41
N THR A 43 -14.26 1.85 -7.99
CA THR A 43 -14.46 3.16 -8.64
C THR A 43 -13.13 3.86 -8.94
N GLU A 44 -13.03 4.49 -10.10
CA GLU A 44 -11.88 5.30 -10.51
C GLU A 44 -12.24 6.79 -10.50
N ILE A 45 -11.43 7.59 -9.82
CA ILE A 45 -11.42 9.05 -9.88
C ILE A 45 -10.21 9.45 -10.73
N ALA A 46 -10.45 9.72 -12.01
CA ALA A 46 -9.40 10.09 -12.96
C ALA A 46 -9.07 11.59 -12.90
N GLY A 47 -7.83 11.94 -13.23
CA GLY A 47 -7.43 13.33 -13.45
C GLY A 47 -7.41 14.17 -12.18
N ILE A 48 -7.07 13.56 -11.04
CA ILE A 48 -7.01 14.24 -9.74
C ILE A 48 -6.09 15.45 -9.87
N ASP A 49 -6.60 16.61 -9.46
CA ASP A 49 -5.94 17.91 -9.56
C ASP A 49 -5.44 18.25 -10.97
N GLY A 50 -6.12 17.74 -12.01
CA GLY A 50 -5.73 17.93 -13.41
C GLY A 50 -4.45 17.19 -13.83
N THR A 51 -4.00 16.21 -13.04
CA THR A 51 -2.75 15.47 -13.27
C THR A 51 -2.95 14.19 -14.08
N SER A 52 -1.86 13.47 -14.37
CA SER A 52 -1.86 12.10 -14.92
C SER A 52 -2.30 11.03 -13.92
N LYS A 53 -2.63 11.40 -12.69
CA LYS A 53 -2.94 10.46 -11.63
C LYS A 53 -4.41 10.09 -11.62
N SER A 54 -4.69 8.90 -11.12
CA SER A 54 -6.04 8.40 -10.90
C SER A 54 -6.06 7.75 -9.52
N ARG A 55 -7.13 7.96 -8.74
CA ARG A 55 -7.38 7.20 -7.51
C ARG A 55 -8.33 6.08 -7.84
N VAL A 56 -8.02 4.88 -7.39
CA VAL A 56 -8.91 3.72 -7.48
C VAL A 56 -9.32 3.37 -6.07
N VAL A 57 -10.61 3.45 -5.78
CA VAL A 57 -11.17 2.98 -4.52
C VAL A 57 -11.53 1.52 -4.70
N LEU A 58 -10.95 0.66 -3.86
CA LEU A 58 -11.09 -0.79 -3.86
C LEU A 58 -11.74 -1.21 -2.53
N PRO A 59 -13.07 -1.28 -2.45
CA PRO A 59 -13.73 -1.62 -1.20
C PRO A 59 -13.42 -3.05 -0.77
N ILE A 60 -13.25 -3.24 0.54
CA ILE A 60 -13.05 -4.55 1.15
C ILE A 60 -14.45 -5.08 1.50
N GLN A 61 -14.87 -6.16 0.86
CA GLN A 61 -16.13 -6.83 1.16
C GLN A 61 -16.10 -7.44 2.56
N GLY A 62 -15.00 -8.09 2.91
CA GLY A 62 -14.85 -8.81 4.18
C GLY A 62 -13.59 -9.66 4.15
N GLY A 63 -13.55 -10.72 4.95
CA GLY A 63 -12.43 -11.66 4.97
C GLY A 63 -12.11 -12.22 6.35
N LYS A 64 -10.93 -12.80 6.50
CA LYS A 64 -10.51 -13.53 7.71
C LYS A 64 -9.12 -13.15 8.16
N VAL A 65 -8.92 -13.13 9.47
CA VAL A 65 -7.63 -12.93 10.14
C VAL A 65 -7.32 -14.17 10.97
N ASN A 66 -6.13 -14.73 10.81
CA ASN A 66 -5.65 -15.87 11.57
C ASN A 66 -4.19 -15.68 11.98
N GLY A 67 -3.93 -15.66 13.29
CA GLY A 67 -2.60 -15.61 13.89
C GLY A 67 -2.58 -16.33 15.25
N PRO A 68 -1.41 -16.47 15.88
CA PRO A 68 -1.28 -17.21 17.15
C PRO A 68 -2.05 -16.56 18.30
N GLN A 69 -2.17 -15.23 18.28
CA GLN A 69 -2.81 -14.44 19.35
C GLN A 69 -4.06 -13.69 18.90
N ILE A 70 -4.37 -13.70 17.60
CA ILE A 70 -5.52 -12.99 17.03
C ILE A 70 -6.23 -13.85 15.99
N LYS A 71 -7.55 -13.92 16.09
CA LYS A 71 -8.41 -14.59 15.12
C LYS A 71 -9.70 -13.80 14.98
N GLY A 72 -10.17 -13.63 13.75
CA GLY A 72 -11.39 -12.87 13.52
C GLY A 72 -11.83 -12.81 12.07
N ILE A 73 -12.90 -12.05 11.86
CA ILE A 73 -13.46 -11.70 10.55
C ILE A 73 -13.22 -10.21 10.30
N ILE A 74 -13.04 -9.86 9.03
CA ILE A 74 -13.10 -8.46 8.60
C ILE A 74 -14.59 -8.14 8.44
N VAL A 75 -15.03 -7.04 9.04
CA VAL A 75 -16.45 -6.63 9.05
C VAL A 75 -16.89 -6.27 7.63
N ASP A 76 -18.14 -6.62 7.31
CA ASP A 76 -18.72 -6.42 5.99
C ASP A 76 -18.65 -4.96 5.54
N LYS A 77 -18.09 -4.73 4.35
CA LYS A 77 -17.95 -3.40 3.71
C LYS A 77 -17.40 -2.30 4.63
N SER A 78 -16.55 -2.65 5.60
CA SER A 78 -16.13 -1.71 6.65
C SER A 78 -14.91 -0.86 6.27
N GLY A 79 -14.30 -1.07 5.10
CA GLY A 79 -13.08 -0.38 4.69
C GLY A 79 -12.82 -0.47 3.19
N ALA A 80 -11.77 0.22 2.73
CA ALA A 80 -11.35 0.24 1.34
C ALA A 80 -9.85 0.55 1.22
N ASP A 81 -9.21 0.03 0.17
CA ASP A 81 -7.92 0.51 -0.29
C ASP A 81 -8.10 1.68 -1.27
N TRP A 82 -7.23 2.68 -1.17
CA TRP A 82 -7.27 3.94 -1.92
C TRP A 82 -6.01 4.05 -2.78
N ALA A 83 -5.90 3.19 -3.79
CA ALA A 83 -4.73 3.06 -4.63
C ALA A 83 -4.55 4.25 -5.57
N GLU A 84 -3.32 4.75 -5.70
CA GLU A 84 -2.96 5.74 -6.71
C GLU A 84 -2.35 5.06 -7.93
N VAL A 85 -2.88 5.35 -9.11
CA VAL A 85 -2.34 4.90 -10.39
C VAL A 85 -1.82 6.10 -11.16
N ILE A 86 -0.55 6.05 -11.56
CA ILE A 86 0.07 7.07 -12.40
C ILE A 86 -0.07 6.64 -13.86
N ASN A 87 -0.81 7.42 -14.66
CA ASN A 87 -1.01 7.17 -16.08
C ASN A 87 -0.24 8.20 -16.92
N PRO A 88 1.08 8.02 -17.15
CA PRO A 88 1.93 9.03 -17.80
C PRO A 88 1.46 9.44 -19.20
N ASN A 89 0.73 8.57 -19.90
CA ASN A 89 0.24 8.84 -21.26
C ASN A 89 -1.06 9.68 -21.33
N LYS A 90 -1.78 9.90 -20.22
CA LYS A 90 -3.09 10.60 -20.21
C LYS A 90 -2.97 12.15 -20.24
N VAL A 91 -1.76 12.74 -20.14
CA VAL A 91 -1.55 14.21 -20.14
C VAL A 91 -1.71 14.84 -21.53
N ASN A 92 -1.57 14.06 -22.61
CA ASN A 92 -1.37 14.62 -23.96
C ASN A 92 -2.65 14.80 -24.82
N THR A 93 -3.85 14.51 -24.31
CA THR A 93 -5.09 14.59 -25.11
C THR A 93 -5.85 15.90 -24.99
N MET A 94 -5.76 16.63 -23.87
CA MET A 94 -6.45 17.93 -23.73
C MET A 94 -5.78 19.08 -24.49
N GLN A 95 -4.47 19.03 -24.73
CA GLN A 95 -3.78 20.05 -25.53
C GLN A 95 -3.96 19.88 -27.04
N LYS A 96 -4.19 18.65 -27.53
CA LYS A 96 -4.36 18.39 -28.97
C LYS A 96 -5.71 18.86 -29.51
N LYS A 97 -6.78 18.88 -28.70
CA LYS A 97 -8.10 19.36 -29.16
C LYS A 97 -8.14 20.89 -29.40
N LYS A 98 -7.34 21.69 -28.68
CA LYS A 98 -7.28 23.15 -28.89
C LYS A 98 -6.57 23.57 -30.19
N LYS A 99 -5.65 22.74 -30.73
CA LYS A 99 -4.95 23.05 -32.00
C LYS A 99 -5.76 22.74 -33.26
N LYS A 100 -6.87 21.99 -33.17
CA LYS A 100 -7.68 21.60 -34.33
C LYS A 100 -8.83 22.57 -34.65
N LEU A 101 -9.08 23.58 -33.80
CA LEU A 101 -10.18 24.54 -33.98
C LEU A 101 -9.74 25.92 -34.52
N ILE A 102 -8.48 26.07 -34.95
CA ILE A 102 -7.98 27.31 -35.57
C ILE A 102 -7.40 26.94 -36.94
N VAL A 103 -8.24 26.40 -37.82
CA VAL A 103 -8.05 26.45 -39.27
C VAL A 103 -9.45 26.50 -39.86
N ASP A 104 -9.92 27.73 -40.05
CA ASP A 104 -10.81 28.22 -41.13
C ASP A 104 -11.18 29.68 -40.81
#